data_AF-A0A7Y6CCN4-F1
#
_entry.id   AF-A0A7Y6CCN4-F1
#
_cell.length_a   1.000
_cell.length_b   1.000
_cell.length_c   1.000
_cell.angle_alpha   90.00
_cell.angle_beta   90.00
_cell.angle_gamma   90.00
#
_symmetry.space_group_name_H-M   'P 1'
#
loop_
_entity.id
_entity.type
_entity.pdbx_description
1 polymer ?
#
loop_
_entity_poly.entity_id
_entity_poly.type
_entity_poly.pdbx_seq_one_letter_code
_entity_poly.pdbx_strand_id
1 'polypeptide(L)'
;MSKSSNSEPRTTIRLKGIGYRPAVEAQELKPGDILMWNQGAKTTVTVIEEASPKFLRITEKSHDSGEVSVRRLMKTRLVARVTKPLPYSVGAAVAASGLDLGDVVEYDERTVQGPDGPETVPAGRGPLRDAWLGGDEVVARVEREDGIIDAPPLDILRPAAGRTDEAAEPAVTPAEVAAALLRVADSVAEYMDRWGESRVREVWVSGSMTAYAAFGVTLGATNRGDAEFAALRDKARRAGRLPHIEAVTEAVRDALDCHLEASDRTDRCFTPGIVREVAYAVHPAARTAELARQFPAGEMAVYEAEGEPRDVVLVKGGPAEDGTVEVDSARHQGERRVPLAALSPLPELPPEPEGEITDWWAVFDRTGKEIARVQATMRALSVEAAGEHPVAGPVYRREGGVATRRLRTSELATEVGTLTAPPRVAPPLRTVGTHQDGGRTVTVQAGFTRKSVPTRLRESGAPGQMISLPGGELRWRLPDGTELTPGQAAQKFLGD
;
A
#
# COMPACT_ATOMS: atom_id res chain seq x y z
N MET A 1 25.32 38.53 34.19
CA MET A 1 24.81 37.26 34.75
C MET A 1 23.52 36.92 34.03
N SER A 2 23.65 36.24 32.90
CA SER A 2 22.53 35.89 32.02
C SER A 2 21.79 34.69 32.63
N LYS A 3 20.48 34.84 32.85
CA LYS A 3 19.62 33.74 33.31
C LYS A 3 19.56 32.69 32.20
N SER A 4 20.05 31.49 32.50
CA SER A 4 19.87 30.29 31.68
C SER A 4 18.38 30.11 31.37
N SER A 5 18.04 29.93 30.09
CA SER A 5 16.72 29.51 29.65
C SER A 5 16.44 28.12 30.23
N ASN A 6 15.68 28.09 31.33
CA ASN A 6 15.12 26.88 31.91
C ASN A 6 14.36 26.11 30.81
N SER A 7 14.83 24.92 30.46
CA SER A 7 13.91 23.88 30.03
C SER A 7 12.94 23.68 31.19
N GLU A 8 11.71 24.20 31.08
CA GLU A 8 10.72 24.05 32.14
C GLU A 8 10.65 22.57 32.55
N PRO A 9 10.74 22.25 33.86
CA PRO A 9 10.60 20.88 34.30
C PRO A 9 9.24 20.38 33.79
N ARG A 10 9.27 19.45 32.83
CA ARG A 10 8.05 18.83 32.28
C ARG A 10 7.31 18.16 33.42
N THR A 11 6.33 18.86 33.97
CA THR A 11 5.53 18.34 35.06
C THR A 11 4.69 17.20 34.50
N THR A 12 4.67 16.05 35.17
CA THR A 12 3.90 14.89 34.73
C THR A 12 2.83 14.53 35.74
N ILE A 13 1.72 13.97 35.26
CA ILE A 13 0.66 13.41 36.10
C ILE A 13 0.46 11.93 35.76
N ARG A 14 0.22 11.10 36.78
CA ARG A 14 -0.08 9.67 36.59
C ARG A 14 -1.59 9.48 36.41
N LEU A 15 -2.00 9.08 35.22
CA LEU A 15 -3.39 8.74 34.88
C LEU A 15 -3.66 7.24 35.09
N LYS A 16 -4.82 6.91 35.67
CA LYS A 16 -5.23 5.51 35.88
C LYS A 16 -5.41 4.80 34.54
N GLY A 17 -4.74 3.67 34.37
CA GLY A 17 -4.79 2.85 33.14
C GLY A 17 -3.88 3.29 32.00
N ILE A 18 -3.21 4.46 32.10
CA ILE A 18 -2.37 5.01 31.03
C ILE A 18 -0.90 5.23 31.46
N GLY A 19 -0.67 5.57 32.74
CA GLY A 19 0.67 5.86 33.28
C GLY A 19 0.96 7.36 33.36
N TYR A 20 2.25 7.73 33.37
CA TYR A 20 2.68 9.13 33.44
C TYR A 20 2.50 9.84 32.09
N ARG A 21 1.97 11.05 32.12
CA ARG A 21 1.78 11.92 30.95
C ARG A 21 2.22 13.35 31.23
N PRO A 22 2.70 14.09 30.22
CA PRO A 22 2.94 15.53 30.33
C PRO A 22 1.68 16.23 30.84
N ALA A 23 1.87 17.17 31.76
CA ALA A 23 0.80 17.90 32.40
C ALA A 23 1.18 19.37 32.56
N VAL A 24 0.16 20.21 32.53
CA VAL A 24 0.25 21.64 32.83
C VAL A 24 -0.71 21.98 33.94
N GLU A 25 -0.48 23.11 34.62
CA GLU A 25 -1.47 23.63 35.56
C GLU A 25 -2.74 24.07 34.80
N ALA A 26 -3.91 23.94 35.44
CA ALA A 26 -5.18 24.29 34.82
C ALA A 26 -5.25 25.78 34.38
N GLN A 27 -4.48 26.66 35.02
CA GLN A 27 -4.37 28.07 34.64
C GLN A 27 -3.61 28.35 33.34
N GLU A 28 -2.85 27.37 32.84
CA GLU A 28 -2.12 27.47 31.57
C GLU A 28 -2.92 26.94 30.38
N LEU A 29 -4.12 26.38 30.63
CA LEU A 29 -4.99 25.86 29.58
C LEU A 29 -5.52 26.98 28.68
N LYS A 30 -5.68 26.66 27.40
CA LYS A 30 -6.29 27.54 26.39
C LYS A 30 -7.46 26.82 25.71
N PRO A 31 -8.51 27.54 25.25
CA PRO A 31 -9.50 26.96 24.35
C PRO A 31 -8.82 26.32 23.13
N GLY A 32 -9.22 25.09 22.80
CA GLY A 32 -8.60 24.26 21.76
C GLY A 32 -7.63 23.19 22.29
N ASP A 33 -7.14 23.31 23.54
CA ASP A 33 -6.31 22.28 24.15
C ASP A 33 -7.06 20.95 24.26
N ILE A 34 -6.34 19.83 24.05
CA ILE A 34 -6.86 18.47 24.24
C ILE A 34 -6.36 17.94 25.58
N LEU A 35 -7.29 17.56 26.44
CA LEU A 35 -7.02 16.99 27.75
C LEU A 35 -7.15 15.46 27.69
N MET A 36 -6.34 14.75 28.48
CA MET A 36 -6.48 13.30 28.70
C MET A 36 -6.84 13.02 30.15
N TRP A 37 -7.91 12.27 30.33
CA TRP A 37 -8.39 11.82 31.63
C TRP A 37 -7.98 10.36 31.90
N ASN A 38 -8.40 9.85 33.05
CA ASN A 38 -8.24 8.44 33.39
C ASN A 38 -8.82 7.55 32.29
N GLN A 39 -8.25 6.35 32.11
CA GLN A 39 -8.61 5.39 31.08
C GLN A 39 -8.43 5.90 29.64
N GLY A 40 -7.76 7.05 29.45
CA GLY A 40 -7.41 7.56 28.13
C GLY A 40 -8.51 8.38 27.46
N ALA A 41 -9.61 8.66 28.15
CA ALA A 41 -10.69 9.52 27.63
C ALA A 41 -10.14 10.91 27.28
N LYS A 42 -10.49 11.40 26.08
CA LYS A 42 -10.00 12.69 25.57
C LYS A 42 -11.13 13.70 25.47
N THR A 43 -10.84 14.94 25.84
CA THR A 43 -11.78 16.06 25.72
C THR A 43 -11.06 17.27 25.12
N THR A 44 -11.78 18.08 24.35
CA THR A 44 -11.29 19.39 23.88
C THR A 44 -11.88 20.49 24.74
N VAL A 45 -11.04 21.37 25.28
CA VAL A 45 -11.48 22.57 26.00
C VAL A 45 -12.11 23.55 25.02
N THR A 46 -13.38 23.89 25.19
CA THR A 46 -14.09 24.82 24.31
C THR A 46 -14.17 26.22 24.89
N VAL A 47 -14.39 26.33 26.21
CA VAL A 47 -14.55 27.62 26.92
C VAL A 47 -13.84 27.53 28.26
N ILE A 48 -13.18 28.62 28.66
CA ILE A 48 -12.57 28.78 29.99
C ILE A 48 -13.14 30.05 30.61
N GLU A 49 -13.71 29.94 31.79
CA GLU A 49 -14.29 31.03 32.57
C GLU A 49 -13.62 31.10 33.95
N GLU A 50 -13.41 32.31 34.46
CA GLU A 50 -12.95 32.49 35.83
C GLU A 50 -14.11 32.26 36.81
N ALA A 51 -14.02 31.20 37.62
CA ALA A 51 -15.06 30.87 38.59
C ALA A 51 -14.84 31.55 39.95
N SER A 52 -13.57 31.69 40.35
CA SER A 52 -13.13 32.49 41.50
C SER A 52 -11.61 32.68 41.46
N PRO A 53 -10.98 33.48 42.35
CA PRO A 53 -9.53 33.72 42.31
C PRO A 53 -8.67 32.45 42.29
N LYS A 54 -9.16 31.34 42.87
CA LYS A 54 -8.46 30.05 42.95
C LYS A 54 -8.95 28.99 41.96
N PHE A 55 -10.07 29.24 41.26
CA PHE A 55 -10.76 28.23 40.47
C PHE A 55 -11.11 28.74 39.07
N LEU A 56 -10.98 27.84 38.09
CA LEU A 56 -11.47 28.03 36.73
C LEU A 56 -12.64 27.08 36.49
N ARG A 57 -13.58 27.49 35.65
CA ARG A 57 -14.62 26.63 35.08
C ARG A 57 -14.25 26.41 33.61
N ILE A 58 -14.07 25.16 33.23
CA ILE A 58 -13.83 24.78 31.83
C ILE A 58 -15.05 24.07 31.29
N THR A 59 -15.42 24.39 30.05
CA THR A 59 -16.36 23.62 29.24
C THR A 59 -15.54 22.78 28.28
N GLU A 60 -15.85 21.50 28.21
CA GLU A 60 -15.11 20.53 27.41
C GLU A 60 -16.05 19.65 26.58
N LYS A 61 -15.60 19.25 25.40
CA LYS A 61 -16.33 18.33 24.52
C LYS A 61 -15.61 16.99 24.45
N SER A 62 -16.31 15.91 24.77
CA SER A 62 -15.81 14.53 24.69
C SER A 62 -15.50 14.13 23.24
N HIS A 63 -14.36 13.47 23.01
CA HIS A 63 -14.01 12.90 21.70
C HIS A 63 -14.80 11.61 21.43
N ASP A 64 -15.07 10.82 22.46
CA ASP A 64 -15.72 9.51 22.30
C ASP A 64 -17.24 9.64 22.16
N SER A 65 -17.86 10.49 22.97
CA SER A 65 -19.34 10.64 23.02
C SER A 65 -19.84 11.93 22.35
N GLY A 66 -18.98 12.90 22.09
CA GLY A 66 -19.40 14.24 21.63
C GLY A 66 -20.10 15.09 22.69
N GLU A 67 -20.38 14.54 23.88
CA GLU A 67 -21.06 15.24 24.97
C GLU A 67 -20.25 16.43 25.48
N VAL A 68 -20.94 17.53 25.76
CA VAL A 68 -20.37 18.72 26.36
C VAL A 68 -20.55 18.64 27.86
N SER A 69 -19.46 18.81 28.61
CA SER A 69 -19.50 18.81 30.07
C SER A 69 -18.77 20.03 30.63
N VAL A 70 -19.12 20.41 31.85
CA VAL A 70 -18.54 21.56 32.55
C VAL A 70 -17.83 21.06 33.80
N ARG A 71 -16.56 21.44 33.98
CA ARG A 71 -15.76 21.09 35.16
C ARG A 71 -15.23 22.34 35.84
N ARG A 72 -15.16 22.30 37.17
CA ARG A 72 -14.49 23.30 37.99
C ARG A 72 -13.16 22.75 38.49
N LEU A 73 -12.06 23.43 38.17
CA LEU A 73 -10.69 23.04 38.52
C LEU A 73 -10.02 24.12 39.38
N MET A 74 -9.14 23.72 40.29
CA MET A 74 -8.22 24.67 40.93
C MET A 74 -7.18 25.13 39.89
N LYS A 75 -6.81 26.41 39.90
CA LYS A 75 -5.83 26.98 38.95
C LYS A 75 -4.50 26.21 38.92
N THR A 76 -4.04 25.74 40.09
CA THR A 76 -2.80 24.96 40.25
C THR A 76 -2.98 23.45 40.04
N ARG A 77 -4.18 22.98 39.67
CA ARG A 77 -4.42 21.55 39.45
C ARG A 77 -3.70 21.13 38.17
N LEU A 78 -2.83 20.13 38.28
CA LEU A 78 -2.24 19.50 37.09
C LEU A 78 -3.28 18.73 36.28
N VAL A 79 -3.26 18.95 34.97
CA VAL A 79 -4.12 18.29 33.99
C VAL A 79 -3.23 17.75 32.88
N ALA A 80 -3.43 16.50 32.47
CA ALA A 80 -2.66 15.94 31.37
C ALA A 80 -3.10 16.61 30.07
N ARG A 81 -2.20 17.38 29.46
CA ARG A 81 -2.40 18.00 28.16
C ARG A 81 -1.83 17.08 27.11
N VAL A 82 -2.68 16.58 26.23
CA VAL A 82 -2.22 15.90 25.02
C VAL A 82 -1.72 17.00 24.12
N THR A 83 -0.41 17.06 23.92
CA THR A 83 0.14 17.85 22.81
C THR A 83 -0.61 17.38 21.59
N LYS A 84 -1.40 18.27 20.98
CA LYS A 84 -2.07 17.99 19.72
C LYS A 84 -0.97 17.36 18.84
N PRO A 85 -1.16 16.14 18.29
CA PRO A 85 -0.26 15.72 17.23
C PRO A 85 -0.26 16.89 16.27
N LEU A 86 0.92 17.50 16.07
CA LEU A 86 1.02 18.71 15.26
C LEU A 86 0.20 18.42 14.00
N PRO A 87 -0.77 19.28 13.65
CA PRO A 87 -1.86 18.94 12.73
C PRO A 87 -1.40 18.58 11.32
N TYR A 88 -0.09 18.49 11.10
CA TYR A 88 0.52 18.11 9.86
C TYR A 88 1.56 17.03 10.19
N SER A 89 1.40 15.85 9.59
CA SER A 89 2.61 15.14 9.20
C SER A 89 3.47 16.14 8.42
N VAL A 90 4.79 16.06 8.54
CA VAL A 90 5.70 16.93 7.77
C VAL A 90 5.29 16.98 6.29
N GLY A 91 4.90 15.84 5.72
CA GLY A 91 4.35 15.76 4.37
C GLY A 91 3.07 16.57 4.14
N ALA A 92 2.13 16.59 5.08
CA ALA A 92 0.93 17.44 4.98
C ALA A 92 1.25 18.93 5.10
N ALA A 93 2.30 19.32 5.82
CA ALA A 93 2.74 20.72 5.91
C ALA A 93 3.40 21.18 4.60
N VAL A 94 4.21 20.31 3.99
CA VAL A 94 4.83 20.54 2.67
C VAL A 94 3.75 20.62 1.58
N ALA A 95 2.78 19.70 1.59
CA ALA A 95 1.65 19.77 0.65
C ALA A 95 0.81 21.05 0.83
N ALA A 96 0.58 21.48 2.08
CA ALA A 96 -0.18 22.69 2.38
C ALA A 96 0.56 23.99 2.03
N SER A 97 1.90 23.99 2.00
CA SER A 97 2.68 25.15 1.54
C SER A 97 2.64 25.30 0.01
N GLY A 98 2.17 24.29 -0.72
CA GLY A 98 2.17 24.28 -2.18
C GLY A 98 3.57 24.20 -2.79
N LEU A 99 4.55 23.72 -2.01
CA LEU A 99 5.93 23.52 -2.43
C LEU A 99 6.18 22.01 -2.56
N ASP A 100 6.83 21.60 -3.64
CA ASP A 100 7.29 20.23 -3.84
C ASP A 100 8.77 20.07 -3.47
N LEU A 101 9.18 18.86 -3.06
CA LEU A 101 10.60 18.56 -2.89
C LEU A 101 11.31 18.71 -4.24
N GLY A 102 12.38 19.50 -4.26
CA GLY A 102 13.11 19.89 -5.46
C GLY A 102 12.77 21.29 -5.98
N ASP A 103 11.68 21.91 -5.52
CA ASP A 103 11.36 23.29 -5.89
C ASP A 103 12.47 24.24 -5.43
N VAL A 104 12.82 25.18 -6.30
CA VAL A 104 13.72 26.27 -5.93
C VAL A 104 12.92 27.28 -5.12
N VAL A 105 13.27 27.40 -3.84
CA VAL A 105 12.61 28.30 -2.90
C VAL A 105 13.52 29.45 -2.53
N GLU A 106 12.93 30.57 -2.11
CA GLU A 106 13.61 31.71 -1.52
C GLU A 106 13.00 32.08 -0.18
N TYR A 107 13.80 32.65 0.72
CA TYR A 107 13.36 33.12 2.03
C TYR A 107 14.15 34.34 2.49
N ASP A 108 13.45 35.22 3.22
CA ASP A 108 14.00 36.43 3.81
C ASP A 108 14.84 36.10 5.06
N GLU A 109 15.80 36.96 5.40
CA GLU A 109 16.61 36.84 6.61
C GLU A 109 15.72 36.87 7.87
N ARG A 110 15.96 35.94 8.80
CA ARG A 110 15.19 35.89 10.04
C ARG A 110 16.00 35.37 11.21
N THR A 111 15.80 35.96 12.38
CA THR A 111 16.29 35.40 13.64
C THR A 111 15.35 34.30 14.13
N VAL A 112 15.84 33.07 14.16
CA VAL A 112 15.17 31.90 14.72
C VAL A 112 15.69 31.61 16.13
N GLN A 113 14.91 30.94 16.97
CA GLN A 113 15.40 30.49 18.27
C GLN A 113 16.04 29.10 18.11
N GLY A 114 17.37 29.09 18.07
CA GLY A 114 18.16 27.86 18.09
C GLY A 114 18.36 27.33 19.52
N PRO A 115 18.84 26.07 19.66
CA PRO A 115 19.10 25.45 20.97
C PRO A 115 20.13 26.23 21.81
N ASP A 116 21.03 26.99 21.17
CA ASP A 116 22.08 27.79 21.80
C ASP A 116 21.72 29.29 21.91
N GLY A 117 20.51 29.68 21.51
CA GLY A 117 20.01 31.06 21.52
C GLY A 117 19.48 31.52 20.16
N PRO A 118 19.09 32.81 20.05
CA PRO A 118 18.63 33.37 18.78
C PRO A 118 19.75 33.35 17.74
N GLU A 119 19.53 32.65 16.64
CA GLU A 119 20.44 32.54 15.51
C GLU A 119 19.81 33.26 14.30
N THR A 120 20.57 34.10 13.62
CA THR A 120 20.10 34.75 12.39
C THR A 120 20.37 33.83 11.21
N VAL A 121 19.30 33.32 10.60
CA VAL A 121 19.37 32.60 9.34
C VAL A 121 19.44 33.65 8.23
N PRO A 122 20.53 33.71 7.44
CA PRO A 122 20.66 34.65 6.34
C PRO A 122 19.60 34.37 5.28
N ALA A 123 19.17 35.40 4.55
CA ALA A 123 18.32 35.19 3.38
C ALA A 123 19.01 34.23 2.39
N GLY A 124 18.24 33.34 1.78
CA GLY A 124 18.80 32.31 0.92
C GLY A 124 17.84 31.89 -0.19
N ARG A 125 18.42 31.26 -1.22
CA ARG A 125 17.71 30.68 -2.37
C ARG A 125 18.35 29.34 -2.72
N GLY A 126 17.53 28.33 -2.94
CA GLY A 126 18.01 26.98 -3.26
C GLY A 126 16.90 25.93 -3.34
N PRO A 127 17.20 24.71 -3.83
CA PRO A 127 16.25 23.60 -3.83
C PRO A 127 15.83 23.18 -2.41
N LEU A 128 14.51 23.00 -2.22
CA LEU A 128 13.92 22.36 -1.05
C LEU A 128 14.24 20.87 -1.08
N ARG A 129 15.08 20.38 -0.16
CA ARG A 129 15.56 18.98 -0.15
C ARG A 129 14.72 18.06 0.72
N ASP A 130 14.30 18.55 1.88
CA ASP A 130 13.54 17.79 2.87
C ASP A 130 12.84 18.75 3.85
N ALA A 131 11.96 18.25 4.70
CA ALA A 131 11.43 18.97 5.85
C ALA A 131 11.37 18.03 7.06
N TRP A 132 11.41 18.57 8.28
CA TRP A 132 11.27 17.81 9.52
C TRP A 132 10.63 18.67 10.60
N LEU A 133 10.32 18.05 11.74
CA LEU A 133 9.78 18.78 12.89
C LEU A 133 10.93 19.28 13.79
N GLY A 134 11.08 20.60 13.90
CA GLY A 134 12.02 21.27 14.80
C GLY A 134 11.28 21.93 15.96
N GLY A 135 11.04 21.20 17.05
CA GLY A 135 10.24 21.71 18.17
C GLY A 135 8.75 21.75 17.82
N ASP A 136 8.17 22.95 17.82
CA ASP A 136 6.75 23.18 17.50
C ASP A 136 6.53 23.65 16.05
N GLU A 137 7.59 23.73 15.24
CA GLU A 137 7.56 24.21 13.84
C GLU A 137 8.07 23.14 12.86
N VAL A 138 7.59 23.20 11.61
CA VAL A 138 8.14 22.40 10.52
C VAL A 138 9.29 23.20 9.89
N VAL A 139 10.47 22.60 9.88
CA VAL A 139 11.71 23.19 9.39
C VAL A 139 12.06 22.52 8.06
N ALA A 140 12.41 23.31 7.06
CA ALA A 140 12.82 22.86 5.73
C ALA A 140 14.34 22.79 5.61
N ARG A 141 14.87 21.86 4.80
CA ARG A 141 16.29 21.82 4.41
C ARG A 141 16.38 22.50 3.06
N VAL A 142 17.03 23.66 3.00
CA VAL A 142 17.30 24.34 1.73
C VAL A 142 18.79 24.32 1.47
N GLU A 143 19.20 23.73 0.35
CA GLU A 143 20.59 23.77 -0.08
C GLU A 143 20.78 25.02 -0.94
N ARG A 144 21.44 26.05 -0.41
CA ARG A 144 21.64 27.32 -1.11
C ARG A 144 22.52 27.17 -2.34
N GLU A 145 22.41 28.11 -3.28
CA GLU A 145 23.24 28.16 -4.50
C GLU A 145 24.76 28.19 -4.23
N ASP A 146 25.19 28.64 -3.05
CA ASP A 146 26.60 28.63 -2.61
C ASP A 146 27.02 27.30 -1.95
N GLY A 147 26.14 26.30 -1.91
CA GLY A 147 26.37 24.98 -1.32
C GLY A 147 26.17 24.92 0.21
N ILE A 148 25.74 26.01 0.85
CA ILE A 148 25.44 26.03 2.28
C ILE A 148 24.05 25.43 2.52
N ILE A 149 23.93 24.56 3.51
CA ILE A 149 22.65 23.98 3.91
C ILE A 149 22.06 24.83 5.04
N ASP A 150 20.90 25.43 4.76
CA ASP A 150 20.12 26.19 5.74
C ASP A 150 18.87 25.42 6.19
N ALA A 151 18.33 25.85 7.33
CA ALA A 151 17.19 25.22 7.98
C ALA A 151 16.06 26.24 8.30
N PRO A 152 15.48 26.94 7.30
CA PRO A 152 14.41 27.89 7.53
C PRO A 152 13.09 27.18 7.93
N PRO A 153 12.21 27.84 8.70
CA PRO A 153 10.82 27.40 8.86
C PRO A 153 10.11 27.26 7.50
N LEU A 154 9.30 26.22 7.33
CA LEU A 154 8.61 25.94 6.07
C LEU A 154 7.61 27.06 5.69
N ASP A 155 7.04 27.75 6.67
CA ASP A 155 6.02 28.79 6.48
C ASP A 155 6.57 30.12 5.91
N ILE A 156 7.90 30.30 5.91
CA ILE A 156 8.55 31.47 5.32
C ILE A 156 9.07 31.24 3.90
N LEU A 157 9.07 29.99 3.43
CA LEU A 157 9.53 29.66 2.09
C LEU A 157 8.54 30.17 1.03
N ARG A 158 9.08 30.74 -0.05
CA ARG A 158 8.31 31.14 -1.23
C ARG A 158 8.89 30.45 -2.46
N PRO A 159 8.07 30.07 -3.45
CA PRO A 159 8.58 29.65 -4.75
C PRO A 159 9.44 30.78 -5.33
N ALA A 160 10.70 30.49 -5.68
CA ALA A 160 11.54 31.49 -6.30
C ALA A 160 10.96 31.86 -7.67
N ALA A 161 10.74 33.15 -7.91
CA ALA A 161 10.29 33.61 -9.23
C ALA A 161 11.31 33.15 -10.27
N GLY A 162 10.85 32.38 -11.27
CA GLY A 162 11.70 31.82 -12.31
C GLY A 162 12.54 32.91 -12.96
N ARG A 163 13.87 32.82 -12.81
CA ARG A 163 14.81 33.67 -13.53
C ARG A 163 14.74 33.26 -15.01
N THR A 164 14.07 34.05 -15.84
CA THR A 164 13.91 33.82 -17.29
C THR A 164 15.19 34.00 -18.12
N ASP A 165 16.37 34.04 -17.49
CA ASP A 165 17.64 34.29 -18.19
C ASP A 165 18.67 33.22 -17.82
N GLU A 166 18.58 32.04 -18.43
CA GLU A 166 19.73 31.33 -19.02
C GLU A 166 19.24 30.18 -19.90
N ALA A 167 19.68 30.18 -21.16
CA ALA A 167 19.29 29.22 -22.18
C ALA A 167 19.80 27.80 -21.84
N ALA A 168 18.98 27.01 -21.16
CA ALA A 168 19.06 25.56 -21.24
C ALA A 168 18.53 25.14 -22.62
N GLU A 169 19.30 24.34 -23.36
CA GLU A 169 18.79 23.65 -24.55
C GLU A 169 17.46 22.97 -24.21
N PRO A 170 16.41 23.13 -25.02
CA PRO A 170 15.08 22.69 -24.61
C PRO A 170 15.08 21.17 -24.48
N ALA A 171 14.75 20.70 -23.28
CA ALA A 171 14.44 19.30 -23.06
C ALA A 171 13.26 18.93 -23.96
N VAL A 172 13.50 18.02 -24.91
CA VAL A 172 12.48 17.53 -25.84
C VAL A 172 11.34 16.95 -25.00
N THR A 173 10.19 17.59 -25.08
CA THR A 173 9.03 17.19 -24.28
C THR A 173 8.46 15.87 -24.80
N PRO A 174 7.83 15.04 -23.94
CA PRO A 174 7.15 13.83 -24.39
C PRO A 174 6.13 14.09 -25.51
N ALA A 175 5.52 15.29 -25.52
CA ALA A 175 4.63 15.74 -26.58
C ALA A 175 5.36 15.97 -27.91
N GLU A 176 6.60 16.47 -27.90
CA GLU A 176 7.43 16.64 -29.10
C GLU A 176 7.95 15.31 -29.64
N VAL A 177 8.30 14.35 -28.76
CA VAL A 177 8.65 12.98 -29.16
C VAL A 177 7.43 12.28 -29.76
N ALA A 178 6.26 12.38 -29.14
CA ALA A 178 5.02 11.83 -29.65
C ALA A 178 4.62 12.47 -31.00
N ALA A 179 4.76 13.80 -31.14
CA ALA A 179 4.50 14.51 -32.38
C ALA A 179 5.53 14.17 -33.48
N ALA A 180 6.76 13.82 -33.12
CA ALA A 180 7.76 13.34 -34.07
C ALA A 180 7.43 11.91 -34.56
N LEU A 181 7.04 11.02 -33.64
CA LEU A 181 6.64 9.65 -33.98
C LEU A 181 5.34 9.60 -34.80
N LEU A 182 4.36 10.46 -34.49
CA LEU A 182 3.13 10.59 -35.27
C LEU A 182 3.39 11.15 -36.68
N ARG A 183 4.29 12.14 -36.83
CA ARG A 183 4.69 12.63 -38.16
C ARG A 183 5.40 11.57 -39.01
N VAL A 184 6.16 10.69 -38.37
CA VAL A 184 6.75 9.52 -39.05
C VAL A 184 5.67 8.52 -39.45
N ALA A 185 4.70 8.24 -38.58
CA ALA A 185 3.58 7.35 -38.89
C ALA A 185 2.68 7.89 -40.03
N ASP A 186 2.35 9.18 -40.02
CA ASP A 186 1.55 9.84 -41.07
C ASP A 186 2.30 9.87 -42.40
N SER A 187 3.62 10.12 -42.38
CA SER A 187 4.46 10.07 -43.59
C SER A 187 4.54 8.65 -44.17
N VAL A 188 4.53 7.62 -43.31
CA VAL A 188 4.48 6.22 -43.72
C VAL A 188 3.10 5.87 -44.30
N ALA A 189 2.01 6.33 -43.70
CA ALA A 189 0.65 6.10 -44.17
C ALA A 189 0.38 6.77 -45.53
N GLU A 190 0.73 8.06 -45.70
CA GLU A 190 0.56 8.78 -46.98
C GLU A 190 1.41 8.16 -48.11
N TYR A 191 2.60 7.65 -47.77
CA TYR A 191 3.47 6.99 -48.73
C TYR A 191 2.96 5.59 -49.15
N MET A 192 2.35 4.84 -48.23
CA MET A 192 1.69 3.57 -48.52
C MET A 192 0.45 3.76 -49.40
N ASP A 193 -0.34 4.80 -49.14
CA ASP A 193 -1.57 5.11 -49.89
C ASP A 193 -1.26 5.58 -51.32
N ARG A 194 -0.14 6.29 -51.52
CA ARG A 194 0.24 6.83 -52.85
C ARG A 194 0.89 5.80 -53.79
N TRP A 195 1.48 4.71 -53.29
CA TRP A 195 2.31 3.82 -54.14
C TRP A 195 1.98 2.34 -54.11
N GLY A 196 1.06 1.89 -53.24
CA GLY A 196 0.60 0.51 -53.17
C GLY A 196 1.66 -0.50 -52.71
N GLU A 197 1.21 -1.58 -52.07
CA GLU A 197 2.05 -2.55 -51.32
C GLU A 197 3.24 -3.14 -52.10
N SER A 198 3.17 -3.20 -53.42
CA SER A 198 4.14 -3.95 -54.24
C SER A 198 5.46 -3.23 -54.49
N ARG A 199 5.55 -1.90 -54.31
CA ARG A 199 6.78 -1.11 -54.56
C ARG A 199 7.55 -0.69 -53.31
N VAL A 200 6.99 -0.91 -52.12
CA VAL A 200 7.62 -0.55 -50.83
C VAL A 200 8.87 -1.40 -50.53
N ARG A 201 9.00 -2.58 -51.14
CA ARG A 201 10.14 -3.49 -50.92
C ARG A 201 11.47 -3.07 -51.55
N GLU A 202 11.47 -2.21 -52.58
CA GLU A 202 12.69 -1.93 -53.36
C GLU A 202 13.35 -0.57 -53.09
N VAL A 203 12.63 0.41 -52.52
CA VAL A 203 13.18 1.77 -52.28
C VAL A 203 13.55 2.02 -50.82
N TRP A 204 13.38 1.02 -49.95
CA TRP A 204 13.61 1.09 -48.49
C TRP A 204 15.10 1.07 -48.06
N VAL A 205 16.00 1.65 -48.86
CA VAL A 205 17.46 1.66 -48.61
C VAL A 205 18.03 3.07 -48.40
N SER A 206 17.23 4.15 -48.42
CA SER A 206 17.80 5.52 -48.40
C SER A 206 17.24 6.51 -47.36
N GLY A 207 16.42 6.10 -46.38
CA GLY A 207 15.88 7.05 -45.42
C GLY A 207 15.60 6.49 -44.04
N SER A 208 16.18 7.13 -43.01
CA SER A 208 15.90 7.00 -41.56
C SER A 208 16.77 5.99 -40.77
N MET A 209 18.00 6.41 -40.43
CA MET A 209 18.98 5.65 -39.64
C MET A 209 18.60 5.38 -38.17
N THR A 210 17.56 6.00 -37.62
CA THR A 210 17.22 5.84 -36.19
C THR A 210 16.23 4.69 -35.93
N ALA A 211 15.38 4.35 -36.91
CA ALA A 211 14.45 3.21 -36.81
C ALA A 211 15.13 1.85 -37.05
N TYR A 212 16.23 1.84 -37.83
CA TYR A 212 16.99 0.63 -38.15
C TYR A 212 17.71 0.02 -36.93
N ALA A 213 18.06 0.83 -35.93
CA ALA A 213 18.68 0.34 -34.70
C ALA A 213 17.72 -0.47 -33.82
N ALA A 214 16.41 -0.23 -33.92
CA ALA A 214 15.39 -0.92 -33.13
C ALA A 214 14.80 -2.16 -33.84
N PHE A 215 14.85 -2.25 -35.17
CA PHE A 215 14.19 -3.33 -35.93
C PHE A 215 15.14 -4.31 -36.67
N GLY A 216 16.45 -4.05 -36.72
CA GLY A 216 17.41 -4.90 -37.42
C GLY A 216 17.72 -6.26 -36.76
N VAL A 217 17.15 -6.58 -35.59
CA VAL A 217 17.48 -7.80 -34.83
C VAL A 217 16.47 -8.94 -35.03
N THR A 218 15.41 -8.76 -35.83
CA THR A 218 14.32 -9.76 -35.91
C THR A 218 14.05 -10.33 -37.30
N LEU A 219 14.72 -9.89 -38.38
CA LEU A 219 14.54 -10.50 -39.70
C LEU A 219 15.87 -10.82 -40.38
N GLY A 220 16.08 -12.12 -40.60
CA GLY A 220 17.29 -12.67 -41.22
C GLY A 220 17.54 -12.15 -42.64
N ALA A 221 18.81 -11.80 -42.85
CA ALA A 221 19.62 -11.91 -44.06
C ALA A 221 18.98 -11.51 -45.40
N THR A 222 19.40 -10.33 -45.87
CA THR A 222 19.85 -10.21 -47.27
C THR A 222 21.35 -9.87 -47.25
N ASN A 223 22.12 -10.49 -48.16
CA ASN A 223 23.59 -10.51 -48.17
C ASN A 223 24.31 -9.13 -48.19
N ARG A 224 23.59 -8.01 -48.30
CA ARG A 224 24.17 -6.66 -48.17
C ARG A 224 24.04 -6.05 -46.78
N GLY A 225 23.10 -6.50 -45.94
CA GLY A 225 22.87 -5.96 -44.60
C GLY A 225 23.82 -6.51 -43.53
N ASP A 226 24.35 -7.72 -43.71
CA ASP A 226 25.12 -8.40 -42.66
C ASP A 226 26.48 -7.74 -42.36
N ALA A 227 27.13 -7.15 -43.37
CA ALA A 227 28.41 -6.48 -43.19
C ALA A 227 28.26 -5.13 -42.47
N GLU A 228 27.22 -4.35 -42.82
CA GLU A 228 26.94 -3.07 -42.18
C GLU A 228 26.41 -3.27 -40.75
N PHE A 229 25.58 -4.30 -40.54
CA PHE A 229 25.09 -4.67 -39.22
C PHE A 229 26.22 -5.21 -38.33
N ALA A 230 27.13 -6.04 -38.86
CA ALA A 230 28.33 -6.47 -38.15
C ALA A 230 29.23 -5.28 -37.80
N ALA A 231 29.40 -4.32 -38.71
CA ALA A 231 30.19 -3.11 -38.46
C ALA A 231 29.57 -2.20 -37.39
N LEU A 232 28.24 -2.05 -37.37
CA LEU A 232 27.49 -1.32 -36.34
C LEU A 232 27.58 -2.02 -34.98
N ARG A 233 27.43 -3.35 -34.96
CA ARG A 233 27.58 -4.18 -33.75
C ARG A 233 28.99 -4.06 -33.17
N ASP A 234 30.02 -4.10 -34.02
CA ASP A 234 31.41 -3.90 -33.59
C ASP A 234 31.71 -2.46 -33.17
N LYS A 235 31.04 -1.46 -33.75
CA LYS A 235 31.13 -0.06 -33.32
C LYS A 235 30.48 0.13 -31.94
N ALA A 236 29.30 -0.45 -31.72
CA ALA A 236 28.63 -0.46 -30.43
C ALA A 236 29.41 -1.23 -29.36
N ARG A 237 30.02 -2.37 -29.73
CA ARG A 237 30.92 -3.16 -28.87
C ARG A 237 32.13 -2.35 -28.46
N ARG A 238 32.81 -1.69 -29.41
CA ARG A 238 33.96 -0.82 -29.14
C ARG A 238 33.60 0.39 -28.28
N ALA A 239 32.38 0.90 -28.40
CA ALA A 239 31.86 1.97 -27.55
C ALA A 239 31.36 1.50 -26.17
N GLY A 240 31.41 0.19 -25.87
CA GLY A 240 30.89 -0.38 -24.62
C GLY A 240 29.36 -0.35 -24.51
N ARG A 241 28.63 -0.06 -25.59
CA ARG A 241 27.16 0.12 -25.62
C ARG A 241 26.39 -1.11 -26.08
N LEU A 242 27.09 -2.14 -26.59
CA LEU A 242 26.45 -3.35 -27.10
C LEU A 242 25.52 -4.06 -26.09
N PRO A 243 25.88 -4.23 -24.80
CA PRO A 243 24.99 -4.88 -23.83
C PRO A 243 23.67 -4.14 -23.62
N HIS A 244 23.68 -2.81 -23.65
CA HIS A 244 22.48 -1.99 -23.50
C HIS A 244 21.56 -2.10 -24.72
N ILE A 245 22.13 -2.12 -25.93
CA ILE A 245 21.36 -2.31 -27.17
C ILE A 245 20.74 -3.71 -27.22
N GLU A 246 21.49 -4.74 -26.85
CA GLU A 246 20.99 -6.11 -26.78
C GLU A 246 19.84 -6.23 -25.76
N ALA A 247 19.97 -5.63 -24.57
CA ALA A 247 18.91 -5.60 -23.54
C ALA A 247 17.64 -4.85 -23.99
N VAL A 248 17.78 -3.69 -24.64
CA VAL A 248 16.63 -2.94 -25.18
C VAL A 248 15.92 -3.75 -26.27
N THR A 249 16.68 -4.44 -27.12
CA THR A 249 16.09 -5.24 -28.20
C THR A 249 15.34 -6.45 -27.66
N GLU A 250 15.89 -7.12 -26.64
CA GLU A 250 15.24 -8.24 -25.98
C GLU A 250 13.94 -7.80 -25.30
N ALA A 251 13.96 -6.67 -24.57
CA ALA A 251 12.76 -6.14 -23.94
C ALA A 251 11.67 -5.70 -24.95
N VAL A 252 12.06 -5.14 -26.09
CA VAL A 252 11.13 -4.82 -27.19
C VAL A 252 10.51 -6.09 -27.77
N ARG A 253 11.31 -7.16 -27.92
CA ARG A 253 10.83 -8.46 -28.41
C ARG A 253 9.84 -9.08 -27.43
N ASP A 254 10.17 -9.15 -26.15
CA ASP A 254 9.30 -9.70 -25.11
C ASP A 254 7.98 -8.94 -25.01
N ALA A 255 8.01 -7.60 -25.11
CA ALA A 255 6.80 -6.78 -25.13
C ALA A 255 5.95 -7.04 -26.38
N LEU A 256 6.58 -7.29 -27.53
CA LEU A 256 5.89 -7.62 -28.77
C LEU A 256 5.25 -9.02 -28.69
N ASP A 257 5.97 -10.00 -28.16
CA ASP A 257 5.51 -11.39 -28.04
C ASP A 257 4.35 -11.49 -27.03
N CYS A 258 4.46 -10.85 -25.86
CA CYS A 258 3.34 -10.72 -24.91
C CYS A 258 2.09 -10.08 -25.55
N HIS A 259 2.28 -9.07 -26.40
CA HIS A 259 1.15 -8.43 -27.09
C HIS A 259 0.54 -9.32 -28.16
N LEU A 260 1.37 -10.05 -28.92
CA LEU A 260 0.91 -11.00 -29.94
C LEU A 260 0.15 -12.18 -29.32
N GLU A 261 0.58 -12.66 -28.15
CA GLU A 261 -0.13 -13.69 -27.38
C GLU A 261 -1.46 -13.18 -26.80
N ALA A 262 -1.53 -11.91 -26.40
CA ALA A 262 -2.75 -11.29 -25.87
C ALA A 262 -3.76 -10.90 -26.96
N SER A 263 -3.30 -10.65 -28.20
CA SER A 263 -4.12 -10.16 -29.31
C SER A 263 -4.59 -11.31 -30.21
N ASP A 264 -5.54 -12.11 -29.73
CA ASP A 264 -6.09 -13.25 -30.48
C ASP A 264 -7.03 -12.86 -31.66
N ARG A 265 -7.10 -11.58 -32.08
CA ARG A 265 -7.96 -11.10 -33.18
C ARG A 265 -7.39 -9.92 -33.97
N THR A 266 -7.20 -10.15 -35.27
CA THR A 266 -7.20 -9.30 -36.49
C THR A 266 -6.99 -7.77 -36.51
N ASP A 267 -7.01 -7.01 -35.42
CA ASP A 267 -6.76 -5.56 -35.47
C ASP A 267 -5.34 -5.21 -34.98
N ARG A 268 -4.41 -5.14 -35.95
CA ARG A 268 -2.99 -4.82 -35.77
C ARG A 268 -2.74 -3.32 -35.58
N CYS A 269 -3.47 -2.67 -34.68
CA CYS A 269 -3.16 -1.29 -34.30
C CYS A 269 -2.19 -1.30 -33.10
N PHE A 270 -1.03 -0.67 -33.24
CA PHE A 270 -0.17 -0.36 -32.10
C PHE A 270 -0.98 0.48 -31.11
N THR A 271 -1.42 -0.11 -30.01
CA THR A 271 -2.13 0.64 -28.98
C THR A 271 -1.12 1.54 -28.25
N PRO A 272 -1.55 2.71 -27.74
CA PRO A 272 -0.70 3.58 -26.92
C PRO A 272 0.02 2.86 -25.77
N GLY A 273 -0.53 1.74 -25.28
CA GLY A 273 0.08 0.91 -24.24
C GLY A 273 1.42 0.28 -24.66
N ILE A 274 1.56 -0.22 -25.88
CA ILE A 274 2.80 -0.89 -26.33
C ILE A 274 3.94 0.11 -26.47
N VAL A 275 3.66 1.27 -27.05
CA VAL A 275 4.64 2.37 -27.18
C VAL A 275 5.12 2.80 -25.81
N ARG A 276 4.22 2.81 -24.81
CA ARG A 276 4.52 3.14 -23.43
C ARG A 276 5.42 2.08 -22.76
N GLU A 277 5.10 0.80 -22.89
CA GLU A 277 5.91 -0.29 -22.31
C GLU A 277 7.31 -0.38 -22.96
N VAL A 278 7.41 -0.17 -24.28
CA VAL A 278 8.71 -0.09 -24.97
C VAL A 278 9.51 1.13 -24.48
N ALA A 279 8.87 2.29 -24.33
CA ALA A 279 9.53 3.47 -23.78
C ALA A 279 10.03 3.23 -22.34
N TYR A 280 9.27 2.50 -21.52
CA TYR A 280 9.68 2.14 -20.17
C TYR A 280 10.82 1.12 -20.12
N ALA A 281 10.85 0.16 -21.04
CA ALA A 281 11.96 -0.77 -21.17
C ALA A 281 13.27 -0.05 -21.53
N VAL A 282 13.19 0.97 -22.38
CA VAL A 282 14.35 1.78 -22.79
C VAL A 282 14.74 2.79 -21.71
N HIS A 283 13.77 3.30 -20.96
CA HIS A 283 13.95 4.32 -19.93
C HIS A 283 13.32 3.88 -18.59
N PRO A 284 13.96 2.96 -17.85
CA PRO A 284 13.44 2.49 -16.56
C PRO A 284 13.26 3.64 -15.55
N ALA A 285 14.12 4.67 -15.61
CA ALA A 285 13.97 5.88 -14.79
C ALA A 285 12.66 6.63 -15.05
N ALA A 286 12.17 6.66 -16.29
CA ALA A 286 10.90 7.30 -16.63
C ALA A 286 9.71 6.52 -16.06
N ARG A 287 9.76 5.18 -16.11
CA ARG A 287 8.76 4.31 -15.47
C ARG A 287 8.74 4.50 -13.95
N THR A 288 9.91 4.53 -13.32
CA THR A 288 10.04 4.77 -11.88
C THR A 288 9.49 6.14 -11.50
N ALA A 289 9.77 7.19 -12.29
CA ALA A 289 9.23 8.52 -12.05
C ALA A 289 7.70 8.60 -12.17
N GLU A 290 7.10 7.90 -13.14
CA GLU A 290 5.64 7.85 -13.28
C GLU A 290 4.99 7.08 -12.13
N LEU A 291 5.51 5.91 -11.79
CA LEU A 291 5.03 5.12 -10.66
C LEU A 291 5.20 5.89 -9.33
N ALA A 292 6.25 6.68 -9.18
CA ALA A 292 6.46 7.51 -7.98
C ALA A 292 5.43 8.63 -7.85
N ARG A 293 4.94 9.16 -8.97
CA ARG A 293 3.80 10.10 -8.97
C ARG A 293 2.49 9.41 -8.64
N GLN A 294 2.34 8.14 -9.03
CA GLN A 294 1.16 7.34 -8.69
C GLN A 294 1.15 6.93 -7.21
N PHE A 295 2.33 6.74 -6.61
CA PHE A 295 2.51 6.30 -5.22
C PHE A 295 3.45 7.25 -4.45
N PRO A 296 3.03 8.49 -4.16
CA PRO A 296 3.85 9.42 -3.39
C PRO A 296 4.01 8.98 -1.92
N ALA A 297 4.98 9.57 -1.21
CA ALA A 297 5.15 9.33 0.22
C ALA A 297 3.87 9.68 1.00
N GLY A 298 3.43 8.77 1.86
CA GLY A 298 2.17 8.85 2.60
C GLY A 298 0.98 8.18 1.92
N GLU A 299 1.12 7.73 0.66
CA GLU A 299 0.05 7.03 -0.05
C GLU A 299 -0.08 5.58 0.41
N MET A 300 -1.31 5.07 0.46
CA MET A 300 -1.57 3.65 0.73
C MET A 300 -1.67 2.87 -0.58
N ALA A 301 -1.00 1.73 -0.64
CA ALA A 301 -1.01 0.85 -1.81
C ALA A 301 -1.23 -0.62 -1.40
N VAL A 302 -1.63 -1.43 -2.36
CA VAL A 302 -1.62 -2.89 -2.23
C VAL A 302 -0.32 -3.41 -2.82
N TYR A 303 0.42 -4.19 -2.03
CA TYR A 303 1.60 -4.92 -2.46
C TYR A 303 1.25 -6.38 -2.72
N GLU A 304 1.52 -6.86 -3.93
CA GLU A 304 1.33 -8.25 -4.34
C GLU A 304 2.66 -8.84 -4.81
N ALA A 305 3.30 -9.64 -3.95
CA ALA A 305 4.49 -10.41 -4.33
C ALA A 305 4.11 -11.83 -4.79
N GLU A 306 4.84 -12.37 -5.75
CA GLU A 306 4.65 -13.74 -6.19
C GLU A 306 4.83 -14.72 -5.02
N GLY A 307 3.80 -15.53 -4.74
CA GLY A 307 3.79 -16.49 -3.64
C GLY A 307 3.56 -15.88 -2.25
N GLU A 308 3.45 -14.56 -2.12
CA GLU A 308 3.09 -13.89 -0.87
C GLU A 308 1.62 -13.42 -0.91
N PRO A 309 0.85 -13.60 0.18
CA PRO A 309 -0.49 -13.03 0.20
C PRO A 309 -0.44 -11.50 0.20
N ARG A 310 -1.44 -10.88 -0.45
CA ARG A 310 -1.59 -9.43 -0.58
C ARG A 310 -1.38 -8.71 0.75
N ASP A 311 -0.69 -7.59 0.69
CA ASP A 311 -0.40 -6.73 1.83
C ASP A 311 -0.86 -5.30 1.54
N VAL A 312 -1.30 -4.59 2.58
CA VAL A 312 -1.60 -3.16 2.47
C VAL A 312 -0.42 -2.43 3.08
N VAL A 313 0.18 -1.55 2.29
CA VAL A 313 1.43 -0.88 2.65
C VAL A 313 1.26 0.63 2.57
N LEU A 314 1.93 1.36 3.47
CA LEU A 314 2.02 2.81 3.45
C LEU A 314 3.39 3.21 2.89
N VAL A 315 3.42 3.97 1.81
CA VAL A 315 4.66 4.43 1.18
C VAL A 315 5.34 5.47 2.07
N LYS A 316 6.62 5.30 2.40
CA LYS A 316 7.32 6.15 3.39
C LYS A 316 8.11 7.28 2.76
N GLY A 317 8.55 7.11 1.51
CA GLY A 317 9.44 8.04 0.83
C GLY A 317 9.40 7.89 -0.69
N GLY A 318 10.27 8.63 -1.37
CA GLY A 318 10.48 8.49 -2.80
C GLY A 318 11.16 7.16 -3.17
N PRO A 319 11.12 6.77 -4.46
CA PRO A 319 11.81 5.57 -4.90
C PRO A 319 13.33 5.72 -4.78
N ALA A 320 14.00 4.64 -4.44
CA ALA A 320 15.43 4.51 -4.57
C ALA A 320 15.85 4.34 -6.04
N GLU A 321 17.15 4.47 -6.33
CA GLU A 321 17.71 4.37 -7.68
C GLU A 321 17.44 3.01 -8.36
N ASP A 322 17.22 1.95 -7.58
CA ASP A 322 16.89 0.61 -8.05
C ASP A 322 15.39 0.39 -8.35
N GLY A 323 14.56 1.45 -8.27
CA GLY A 323 13.12 1.38 -8.52
C GLY A 323 12.33 0.70 -7.39
N THR A 324 12.91 0.57 -6.21
CA THR A 324 12.21 0.10 -5.01
C THR A 324 11.83 1.28 -4.10
N VAL A 325 10.90 1.06 -3.18
CA VAL A 325 10.47 2.06 -2.20
C VAL A 325 10.34 1.44 -0.81
N GLU A 326 10.63 2.22 0.22
CA GLU A 326 10.39 1.83 1.60
C GLU A 326 8.91 2.02 1.96
N VAL A 327 8.32 0.99 2.55
CA VAL A 327 6.92 0.95 2.93
C VAL A 327 6.74 0.41 4.34
N ASP A 328 5.75 0.90 5.07
CA ASP A 328 5.27 0.26 6.30
C ASP A 328 4.24 -0.83 5.93
N SER A 329 4.57 -2.09 6.22
CA SER A 329 3.68 -3.22 5.99
C SER A 329 2.68 -3.38 7.15
N ALA A 330 1.39 -3.29 6.84
CA ALA A 330 0.33 -3.55 7.82
C ALA A 330 0.37 -4.99 8.33
N ARG A 331 0.73 -5.94 7.46
CA ARG A 331 0.80 -7.36 7.80
C ARG A 331 2.01 -7.74 8.62
N HIS A 332 3.18 -7.24 8.26
CA HIS A 332 4.46 -7.58 8.89
C HIS A 332 4.80 -6.66 10.07
N GLN A 333 4.02 -5.59 10.30
CA GLN A 333 4.20 -4.63 11.39
C GLN A 333 5.59 -4.01 11.42
N GLY A 334 6.06 -3.55 10.26
CA GLY A 334 7.37 -2.92 10.14
C GLY A 334 7.68 -2.48 8.73
N GLU A 335 8.86 -1.86 8.60
CA GLU A 335 9.37 -1.33 7.35
C GLU A 335 9.86 -2.46 6.45
N ARG A 336 9.54 -2.36 5.16
CA ARG A 336 10.01 -3.27 4.11
C ARG A 336 10.33 -2.47 2.87
N ARG A 337 11.36 -2.90 2.14
CA ARG A 337 11.67 -2.38 0.81
C ARG A 337 11.01 -3.26 -0.24
N VAL A 338 10.19 -2.67 -1.10
CA VAL A 338 9.42 -3.39 -2.13
C VAL A 338 9.61 -2.75 -3.51
N PRO A 339 9.55 -3.53 -4.61
CA PRO A 339 9.58 -2.96 -5.95
C PRO A 339 8.37 -2.04 -6.17
N LEU A 340 8.60 -0.83 -6.67
CA LEU A 340 7.53 0.14 -6.91
C LEU A 340 6.52 -0.39 -7.95
N ALA A 341 7.00 -1.18 -8.92
CA ALA A 341 6.17 -1.83 -9.94
C ALA A 341 5.26 -2.95 -9.39
N ALA A 342 5.48 -3.41 -8.15
CA ALA A 342 4.63 -4.39 -7.48
C ALA A 342 3.53 -3.76 -6.61
N LEU A 343 3.49 -2.41 -6.58
CA LEU A 343 2.41 -1.67 -5.93
C LEU A 343 1.25 -1.48 -6.90
N SER A 344 0.04 -1.62 -6.36
CA SER A 344 -1.21 -1.30 -7.04
C SER A 344 -2.00 -0.31 -6.18
N PRO A 345 -2.82 0.57 -6.78
CA PRO A 345 -3.70 1.44 -6.01
C PRO A 345 -4.58 0.63 -5.07
N LEU A 346 -4.93 1.20 -3.92
CA LEU A 346 -5.95 0.60 -3.08
C LEU A 346 -7.23 0.44 -3.93
N PRO A 347 -7.84 -0.75 -4.00
CA PRO A 347 -9.12 -0.89 -4.66
C PRO A 347 -10.11 0.09 -4.04
N GLU A 348 -10.90 0.77 -4.87
CA GLU A 348 -11.94 1.67 -4.38
C GLU A 348 -12.79 0.92 -3.36
N LEU A 349 -12.74 1.38 -2.10
CA LEU A 349 -13.56 0.79 -1.06
C LEU A 349 -15.02 1.06 -1.42
N PRO A 350 -15.91 0.07 -1.26
CA PRO A 350 -17.33 0.34 -1.38
C PRO A 350 -17.68 1.51 -0.44
N PRO A 351 -18.63 2.38 -0.83
CA PRO A 351 -19.01 3.53 -0.02
C PRO A 351 -19.31 3.09 1.42
N GLU A 352 -18.92 3.92 2.39
CA GLU A 352 -19.18 3.59 3.78
C GLU A 352 -20.69 3.35 3.97
N PRO A 353 -21.08 2.22 4.58
CA PRO A 353 -22.49 1.93 4.78
C PRO A 353 -23.12 3.01 5.67
N GLU A 354 -24.28 3.50 5.26
CA GLU A 354 -25.01 4.55 5.98
C GLU A 354 -25.86 3.97 7.13
N GLY A 355 -26.27 4.83 8.06
CA GLY A 355 -27.22 4.48 9.14
C GLY A 355 -26.57 3.97 10.43
N GLU A 356 -27.43 3.67 11.41
CA GLU A 356 -27.02 3.27 12.77
C GLU A 356 -26.43 1.87 12.79
N ILE A 357 -25.48 1.65 13.71
CA ILE A 357 -24.89 0.34 13.98
C ILE A 357 -25.95 -0.56 14.62
N THR A 358 -26.15 -1.75 14.04
CA THR A 358 -27.20 -2.69 14.47
C THR A 358 -26.64 -3.84 15.29
N ASP A 359 -27.49 -4.66 15.91
CA ASP A 359 -27.08 -5.92 16.55
C ASP A 359 -26.91 -7.08 15.57
N TRP A 360 -26.94 -6.83 14.27
CA TRP A 360 -26.68 -7.85 13.25
C TRP A 360 -25.22 -7.87 12.84
N TRP A 361 -24.70 -9.07 12.62
CA TRP A 361 -23.33 -9.31 12.20
C TRP A 361 -23.35 -10.17 10.94
N ALA A 362 -22.68 -9.73 9.89
CA ALA A 362 -22.35 -10.58 8.76
C ALA A 362 -21.22 -11.53 9.14
N VAL A 363 -21.33 -12.78 8.73
CA VAL A 363 -20.39 -13.87 8.96
C VAL A 363 -19.74 -14.22 7.64
N PHE A 364 -18.41 -14.24 7.60
CA PHE A 364 -17.63 -14.49 6.39
C PHE A 364 -16.74 -15.72 6.55
N ASP A 365 -16.60 -16.48 5.46
CA ASP A 365 -15.64 -17.58 5.36
C ASP A 365 -14.20 -17.08 5.19
N ARG A 366 -13.23 -18.00 5.08
CA ARG A 366 -11.82 -17.64 4.88
C ARG A 366 -11.55 -16.84 3.59
N THR A 367 -12.39 -16.99 2.58
CA THR A 367 -12.23 -16.29 1.29
C THR A 367 -12.80 -14.87 1.34
N GLY A 368 -13.47 -14.50 2.43
CA GLY A 368 -14.14 -13.21 2.56
C GLY A 368 -15.56 -13.20 2.04
N LYS A 369 -16.11 -14.35 1.63
CA LYS A 369 -17.50 -14.47 1.18
C LYS A 369 -18.44 -14.51 2.37
N GLU A 370 -19.50 -13.69 2.34
CA GLU A 370 -20.56 -13.74 3.36
C GLU A 370 -21.34 -15.07 3.25
N ILE A 371 -21.46 -15.78 4.37
CA ILE A 371 -22.12 -17.09 4.44
C ILE A 371 -23.37 -17.10 5.33
N ALA A 372 -23.50 -16.13 6.24
CA ALA A 372 -24.64 -16.01 7.13
C ALA A 372 -24.70 -14.62 7.76
N ARG A 373 -25.83 -14.32 8.41
CA ARG A 373 -25.96 -13.21 9.35
C ARG A 373 -26.46 -13.72 10.68
N VAL A 374 -25.93 -13.18 11.77
CA VAL A 374 -26.31 -13.56 13.13
C VAL A 374 -26.57 -12.32 13.97
N GLN A 375 -27.52 -12.41 14.91
CA GLN A 375 -27.82 -11.32 15.83
C GLN A 375 -27.03 -11.50 17.13
N ALA A 376 -26.31 -10.47 17.56
CA ALA A 376 -25.53 -10.44 18.79
C ALA A 376 -25.23 -8.99 19.22
N THR A 377 -25.22 -8.73 20.52
CA THR A 377 -24.95 -7.39 21.07
C THR A 377 -23.47 -7.01 21.04
N MET A 378 -22.57 -7.99 20.95
CA MET A 378 -21.13 -7.77 20.93
C MET A 378 -20.40 -8.81 20.08
N ARG A 379 -19.16 -8.51 19.69
CA ARG A 379 -18.35 -9.35 18.79
C ARG A 379 -18.13 -10.77 19.31
N ALA A 380 -17.86 -10.93 20.60
CA ALA A 380 -17.61 -12.27 21.17
C ALA A 380 -18.83 -13.18 20.99
N LEU A 381 -20.03 -12.64 21.25
CA LEU A 381 -21.29 -13.36 21.08
C LEU A 381 -21.64 -13.60 19.61
N SER A 382 -21.21 -12.73 18.68
CA SER A 382 -21.44 -12.98 17.25
C SER A 382 -20.64 -14.17 16.72
N VAL A 383 -19.44 -14.40 17.25
CA VAL A 383 -18.62 -15.58 16.90
C VAL A 383 -19.25 -16.86 17.45
N GLU A 384 -19.75 -16.83 18.68
CA GLU A 384 -20.48 -17.96 19.29
C GLU A 384 -21.75 -18.28 18.51
N ALA A 385 -22.59 -17.27 18.24
CA ALA A 385 -23.80 -17.41 17.44
C ALA A 385 -23.50 -17.95 16.03
N ALA A 386 -22.39 -17.52 15.42
CA ALA A 386 -21.96 -18.06 14.13
C ALA A 386 -21.54 -19.55 14.20
N GLY A 387 -20.97 -19.99 15.33
CA GLY A 387 -20.64 -21.40 15.57
C GLY A 387 -21.86 -22.32 15.71
N GLU A 388 -22.97 -21.78 16.22
CA GLU A 388 -24.26 -22.47 16.37
C GLU A 388 -25.14 -22.38 15.13
N HIS A 389 -24.91 -21.39 14.25
CA HIS A 389 -25.70 -21.18 13.05
C HIS A 389 -25.64 -22.40 12.10
N PRO A 390 -26.77 -22.86 11.51
CA PRO A 390 -26.82 -24.09 10.71
C PRO A 390 -25.92 -24.04 9.46
N VAL A 391 -25.75 -22.86 8.86
CA VAL A 391 -24.91 -22.66 7.67
C VAL A 391 -23.46 -22.32 8.04
N ALA A 392 -23.25 -21.48 9.07
CA ALA A 392 -21.91 -20.97 9.39
C ALA A 392 -21.16 -21.88 10.37
N GLY A 393 -21.84 -22.62 11.22
CA GLY A 393 -21.25 -23.56 12.18
C GLY A 393 -20.39 -24.65 11.53
N PRO A 394 -20.84 -25.31 10.43
CA PRO A 394 -19.98 -26.23 9.67
C PRO A 394 -18.70 -25.56 9.13
N VAL A 395 -18.79 -24.33 8.64
CA VAL A 395 -17.63 -23.56 8.14
C VAL A 395 -16.69 -23.20 9.28
N TYR A 396 -17.24 -22.68 10.39
CA TYR A 396 -16.52 -22.36 11.62
C TYR A 396 -15.69 -23.54 12.11
N ARG A 397 -16.28 -24.74 12.19
CA ARG A 397 -15.58 -25.96 12.63
C ARG A 397 -14.51 -26.42 11.64
N ARG A 398 -14.78 -26.34 10.33
CA ARG A 398 -13.85 -26.78 9.28
C ARG A 398 -12.64 -25.85 9.15
N GLU A 399 -12.83 -24.55 9.33
CA GLU A 399 -11.82 -23.52 9.04
C GLU A 399 -11.14 -22.97 10.30
N GLY A 400 -11.48 -23.47 11.49
CA GLY A 400 -10.92 -22.96 12.74
C GLY A 400 -11.37 -21.52 13.04
N GLY A 401 -12.64 -21.23 12.73
CA GLY A 401 -13.29 -19.95 12.99
C GLY A 401 -13.89 -19.29 11.74
N VAL A 402 -14.56 -18.16 11.95
CA VAL A 402 -15.11 -17.28 10.90
C VAL A 402 -14.75 -15.83 11.20
N ALA A 403 -14.81 -14.95 10.20
CA ALA A 403 -14.77 -13.52 10.44
C ALA A 403 -16.19 -12.98 10.65
N THR A 404 -16.35 -11.98 11.52
CA THR A 404 -17.64 -11.31 11.74
C THR A 404 -17.48 -9.79 11.63
N ARG A 405 -18.44 -9.12 10.98
CA ARG A 405 -18.51 -7.65 10.85
C ARG A 405 -19.90 -7.18 11.26
N ARG A 406 -19.97 -6.17 12.14
CA ARG A 406 -21.25 -5.59 12.55
C ARG A 406 -21.84 -4.78 11.40
N LEU A 407 -23.13 -4.99 11.13
CA LEU A 407 -23.85 -4.35 10.03
C LEU A 407 -24.49 -3.04 10.48
N ARG A 408 -24.56 -2.09 9.55
CA ARG A 408 -25.39 -0.89 9.70
C ARG A 408 -26.77 -1.11 9.10
N THR A 409 -27.69 -0.22 9.44
CA THR A 409 -29.10 -0.31 9.04
C THR A 409 -29.28 -0.39 7.52
N SER A 410 -28.47 0.35 6.73
CA SER A 410 -28.50 0.31 5.26
C SER A 410 -28.16 -1.06 4.67
N GLU A 411 -27.36 -1.87 5.37
CA GLU A 411 -26.87 -3.16 4.89
C GLU A 411 -27.82 -4.32 5.22
N LEU A 412 -28.82 -4.10 6.09
CA LEU A 412 -29.77 -5.15 6.48
C LEU A 412 -30.65 -5.61 5.31
N ALA A 413 -30.92 -4.72 4.36
CA ALA A 413 -31.73 -5.00 3.17
C ALA A 413 -30.94 -5.76 2.08
N THR A 414 -29.61 -5.74 2.13
CA THR A 414 -28.76 -6.44 1.16
C THR A 414 -28.92 -7.95 1.35
N GLU A 415 -28.95 -8.75 0.28
CA GLU A 415 -29.07 -10.21 0.40
C GLU A 415 -27.81 -10.85 1.04
N VAL A 416 -27.95 -12.01 1.68
CA VAL A 416 -26.80 -12.71 2.26
C VAL A 416 -25.94 -13.28 1.13
N GLY A 417 -24.64 -13.01 1.16
CA GLY A 417 -23.68 -13.52 0.18
C GLY A 417 -23.26 -12.50 -0.88
N THR A 418 -23.88 -11.32 -0.89
CA THR A 418 -23.45 -10.19 -1.74
C THR A 418 -22.40 -9.34 -1.06
N LEU A 419 -22.33 -9.33 0.28
CA LEU A 419 -21.29 -8.60 1.00
C LEU A 419 -19.97 -9.36 0.89
N THR A 420 -18.91 -8.62 0.59
CA THR A 420 -17.55 -9.17 0.54
C THR A 420 -16.73 -8.52 1.65
N ALA A 421 -16.10 -9.35 2.47
CA ALA A 421 -15.11 -8.91 3.45
C ALA A 421 -13.70 -9.21 2.92
N PRO A 422 -12.66 -8.56 3.46
CA PRO A 422 -11.30 -9.00 3.21
C PRO A 422 -11.12 -10.47 3.63
N PRO A 423 -10.38 -11.27 2.84
CA PRO A 423 -10.12 -12.66 3.18
C PRO A 423 -9.39 -12.76 4.52
N ARG A 424 -9.75 -13.77 5.33
CA ARG A 424 -9.12 -13.98 6.63
C ARG A 424 -7.79 -14.71 6.41
N VAL A 425 -6.70 -14.11 6.90
CA VAL A 425 -5.41 -14.82 7.01
C VAL A 425 -5.54 -15.85 8.13
N ALA A 426 -5.38 -17.14 7.78
CA ALA A 426 -5.39 -18.20 8.77
C ALA A 426 -4.24 -17.98 9.76
N PRO A 427 -4.45 -18.17 11.08
CA PRO A 427 -3.32 -18.29 12.00
C PRO A 427 -2.42 -19.42 11.49
N PRO A 428 -1.08 -19.27 11.60
CA PRO A 428 -0.15 -20.27 11.09
C PRO A 428 -0.52 -21.64 11.64
N LEU A 429 -0.51 -22.65 10.77
CA LEU A 429 -0.83 -24.03 11.15
C LEU A 429 -0.01 -24.39 12.38
N ARG A 430 -0.71 -24.73 13.47
CA ARG A 430 -0.05 -25.12 14.71
C ARG A 430 0.66 -26.45 14.45
N THR A 431 1.98 -26.45 14.51
CA THR A 431 2.76 -27.70 14.55
C THR A 431 2.44 -28.38 15.86
N VAL A 432 1.75 -29.51 15.81
CA VAL A 432 1.29 -30.23 17.02
C VAL A 432 2.38 -31.18 17.54
N GLY A 433 3.34 -31.53 16.69
CA GLY A 433 4.55 -32.22 17.11
C GLY A 433 5.47 -32.49 15.94
N THR A 434 6.76 -32.56 16.26
CA THR A 434 7.79 -33.07 15.36
C THR A 434 8.29 -34.36 15.98
N HIS A 435 8.03 -35.49 15.33
CA HIS A 435 8.56 -36.78 15.78
C HIS A 435 9.72 -37.18 14.87
N GLN A 436 10.84 -37.59 15.46
CA GLN A 436 11.93 -38.24 14.73
C GLN A 436 11.79 -39.74 14.89
N ASP A 437 11.57 -40.44 13.78
CA ASP A 437 11.63 -41.90 13.73
C ASP A 437 12.61 -42.32 12.62
N GLY A 438 13.61 -43.13 12.98
CA GLY A 438 14.62 -43.65 12.04
C GLY A 438 15.42 -42.60 11.26
N GLY A 439 15.61 -41.38 11.78
CA GLY A 439 16.34 -40.31 11.08
C GLY A 439 15.51 -39.49 10.09
N ARG A 440 14.19 -39.73 10.00
CA ARG A 440 13.25 -38.84 9.30
C ARG A 440 12.47 -37.99 10.31
N THR A 441 12.52 -36.69 10.11
CA THR A 441 11.68 -35.73 10.83
C THR A 441 10.30 -35.71 10.18
N VAL A 442 9.28 -36.17 10.89
CA VAL A 442 7.88 -36.05 10.47
C VAL A 442 7.25 -34.88 11.23
N THR A 443 6.98 -33.80 10.51
CA THR A 443 6.27 -32.63 11.05
C THR A 443 4.77 -32.84 10.90
N VAL A 444 4.06 -33.01 12.01
CA VAL A 444 2.60 -33.11 12.00
C VAL A 444 2.01 -31.70 12.12
N GLN A 445 1.60 -31.14 10.98
CA GLN A 445 0.83 -29.91 10.94
C GLN A 445 -0.66 -30.24 11.20
N ALA A 446 -1.24 -29.68 12.26
CA ALA A 446 -2.69 -29.77 12.45
C ALA A 446 -3.39 -28.80 11.50
N GLY A 447 -3.67 -29.27 10.29
CA GLY A 447 -4.40 -28.50 9.27
C GLY A 447 -5.23 -29.37 8.33
N PHE A 448 -4.84 -30.62 8.14
CA PHE A 448 -5.61 -31.61 7.40
C PHE A 448 -5.56 -32.93 8.14
N THR A 449 -6.31 -33.06 9.23
CA THR A 449 -6.80 -34.39 9.58
C THR A 449 -7.75 -34.78 8.45
N ARG A 450 -7.26 -35.52 7.46
CA ARG A 450 -8.14 -36.23 6.51
C ARG A 450 -9.18 -36.92 7.38
N LYS A 451 -10.45 -36.50 7.27
CA LYS A 451 -11.54 -37.10 8.02
C LYS A 451 -11.41 -38.62 7.87
N SER A 452 -11.47 -39.35 8.98
CA SER A 452 -11.34 -40.81 8.91
C SER A 452 -12.37 -41.35 7.90
N VAL A 453 -11.98 -42.38 7.16
CA VAL A 453 -12.86 -43.05 6.17
C VAL A 453 -14.28 -43.29 6.73
N PRO A 454 -14.47 -43.80 7.97
CA PRO A 454 -15.82 -43.95 8.55
C PRO A 454 -16.62 -42.65 8.64
N THR A 455 -15.97 -41.52 8.95
CA THR A 455 -16.65 -40.21 9.02
C THR A 455 -17.04 -39.72 7.63
N ARG A 456 -16.15 -39.86 6.65
CA ARG A 456 -16.44 -39.48 5.25
C ARG A 456 -17.59 -40.30 4.66
N LEU A 457 -17.61 -41.61 4.92
CA LEU A 457 -18.69 -42.50 4.49
C LEU A 457 -20.04 -42.07 5.11
N ARG A 458 -20.09 -41.77 6.41
CA ARG A 458 -21.32 -41.26 7.06
C ARG A 458 -21.79 -39.92 6.48
N GLU A 459 -20.87 -38.97 6.31
CA GLU A 459 -21.21 -37.65 5.78
C GLU A 459 -21.65 -37.69 4.31
N SER A 460 -21.16 -38.65 3.52
CA SER A 460 -21.57 -38.85 2.13
C SER A 460 -22.96 -39.48 1.97
N GLY A 461 -23.59 -39.92 3.07
CA GLY A 461 -24.84 -40.67 3.00
C GLY A 461 -24.68 -42.10 2.49
N ALA A 462 -23.46 -42.66 2.55
CA ALA A 462 -23.22 -44.04 2.17
C ALA A 462 -24.08 -44.99 3.04
N PRO A 463 -24.88 -45.89 2.45
CA PRO A 463 -25.67 -46.82 3.22
C PRO A 463 -24.75 -47.78 4.01
N GLY A 464 -25.13 -48.09 5.24
CA GLY A 464 -24.40 -49.02 6.11
C GLY A 464 -23.78 -48.38 7.35
N GLN A 465 -23.01 -49.17 8.09
CA GLN A 465 -22.33 -48.74 9.31
C GLN A 465 -20.99 -49.43 9.50
N MET A 466 -20.08 -48.77 10.21
CA MET A 466 -18.80 -49.35 10.61
C MET A 466 -19.01 -50.33 11.76
N ILE A 467 -18.53 -51.56 11.60
CA ILE A 467 -18.54 -52.61 12.62
C ILE A 467 -17.10 -53.05 12.91
N SER A 468 -16.88 -53.58 14.11
CA SER A 468 -15.61 -54.19 14.52
C SER A 468 -15.81 -55.70 14.64
N LEU A 469 -15.03 -56.48 13.91
CA LEU A 469 -15.05 -57.94 13.99
C LEU A 469 -14.19 -58.45 15.16
N PRO A 470 -14.41 -59.67 15.65
CA PRO A 470 -13.50 -60.34 16.59
C PRO A 470 -12.08 -60.40 15.99
N GLY A 471 -11.13 -59.69 16.60
CA GLY A 471 -9.79 -59.45 16.04
C GLY A 471 -9.47 -57.99 15.74
N GLY A 472 -10.44 -57.07 15.93
CA GLY A 472 -10.23 -55.63 15.78
C GLY A 472 -10.26 -55.13 14.33
N GLU A 473 -10.59 -56.01 13.38
CA GLU A 473 -10.75 -55.62 11.98
C GLU A 473 -12.03 -54.79 11.80
N LEU A 474 -11.90 -53.61 11.18
CA LEU A 474 -13.03 -52.75 10.87
C LEU A 474 -13.63 -53.11 9.50
N ARG A 475 -14.95 -53.28 9.44
CA ARG A 475 -15.71 -53.51 8.20
C ARG A 475 -16.87 -52.52 8.08
N TRP A 476 -17.21 -52.13 6.87
CA TRP A 476 -18.41 -51.36 6.56
C TRP A 476 -19.50 -52.33 6.10
N ARG A 477 -20.53 -52.52 6.94
CA ARG A 477 -21.63 -53.45 6.66
C ARG A 477 -22.82 -52.70 6.04
N LEU A 478 -23.20 -53.10 4.83
CA LEU A 478 -24.35 -52.58 4.08
C LEU A 478 -25.68 -53.15 4.61
N PRO A 479 -26.84 -52.53 4.28
CA PRO A 479 -28.15 -53.02 4.72
C PRO A 479 -28.50 -54.44 4.24
N ASP A 480 -27.93 -54.89 3.12
CA ASP A 480 -28.10 -56.24 2.59
C ASP A 480 -27.20 -57.29 3.28
N GLY A 481 -26.40 -56.88 4.27
CA GLY A 481 -25.47 -57.73 4.99
C GLY A 481 -24.07 -57.82 4.36
N THR A 482 -23.85 -57.24 3.17
CA THR A 482 -22.54 -57.23 2.52
C THR A 482 -21.52 -56.43 3.33
N GLU A 483 -20.31 -56.97 3.51
CA GLU A 483 -19.24 -56.32 4.26
C GLU A 483 -18.10 -55.88 3.33
N LEU A 484 -17.70 -54.62 3.45
CA LEU A 484 -16.58 -54.03 2.71
C LEU A 484 -15.47 -53.64 3.66
N THR A 485 -14.20 -53.70 3.25
CA THR A 485 -13.15 -53.00 3.99
C THR A 485 -13.39 -51.49 3.91
N PRO A 486 -12.85 -50.68 4.85
CA PRO A 486 -12.95 -49.22 4.77
C PRO A 486 -12.47 -48.68 3.42
N GLY A 487 -11.39 -49.24 2.86
CA GLY A 487 -10.88 -48.87 1.54
C GLY A 487 -11.87 -49.19 0.40
N GLN A 488 -12.44 -50.39 0.40
CA GLN A 488 -13.45 -50.77 -0.61
C GLN A 488 -14.71 -49.91 -0.51
N ALA A 489 -15.16 -49.58 0.71
CA ALA A 489 -16.28 -48.68 0.91
C ALA A 489 -15.95 -47.26 0.44
N ALA A 490 -14.75 -46.73 0.73
CA ALA A 490 -14.31 -45.43 0.26
C ALA A 490 -14.27 -45.37 -1.27
N GLN A 491 -13.70 -46.38 -1.93
CA GLN A 491 -13.68 -46.45 -3.39
C GLN A 491 -15.10 -46.50 -3.97
N LYS A 492 -15.99 -47.29 -3.37
CA LYS A 492 -17.37 -47.45 -3.84
C LYS A 492 -18.25 -46.21 -3.66
N PHE A 493 -18.13 -45.50 -2.54
CA PHE A 493 -19.07 -44.44 -2.16
C PHE A 493 -18.47 -43.04 -2.17
N LEU A 494 -17.15 -42.89 -2.12
CA LEU A 494 -16.46 -41.60 -2.15
C LEU A 494 -15.69 -41.36 -3.45
N GLY A 495 -15.45 -42.39 -4.26
CA GLY A 495 -14.62 -42.30 -5.48
C GLY A 495 -13.12 -42.17 -5.21
N ASP A 496 -12.69 -42.57 -4.00
CA ASP A 496 -11.30 -42.54 -3.51
C ASP A 496 -10.42 -43.67 -4.08
#